data_AF-A0A2D6E6W9-F1
#
_entry.id   AF-A0A2D6E6W9-F1
#
_cell.length_a   1.000
_cell.length_b   1.000
_cell.length_c   1.000
_cell.angle_alpha   90.00
_cell.angle_beta   90.00
_cell.angle_gamma   90.00
#
_symmetry.space_group_name_H-M   'P 1'
#
loop_
_entity.id
_entity.type
_entity.pdbx_description
1 polymer ?
#
loop_
_entity_poly.entity_id
_entity_poly.type
_entity_poly.pdbx_seq_one_letter_code
_entity_poly.pdbx_strand_id
1 'polypeptide(L)'
;YVSGTLIGELKDERRNGELIQVGPSASNGSGSIAGITLYNEGFIILTGSWDLSNGSHTEDYTGSAGPPNWVCFGQSISGSITAPSSSFLLDFKGTSKVPTLTMFAHARRNMLNHSNNPTYKKAGSPTISSTGSSGYFERDTIEIKNIVSSSYNDPTGSFKKTTYISEIGIYDGNKNLLGVAKLATPVKKTEERDITFKLKLDI
;
A
#
# COMPACT_ATOMS: atom_id res chain seq x y z
N TYR A 1 18.64 -11.05 29.53
CA TYR A 1 19.98 -10.55 29.90
C TYR A 1 20.05 -10.44 31.41
N VAL A 2 21.23 -10.64 31.98
CA VAL A 2 21.51 -10.40 33.41
C VAL A 2 22.70 -9.45 33.49
N SER A 3 22.52 -8.32 34.18
CA SER A 3 23.53 -7.26 34.33
C SER A 3 24.14 -6.82 32.99
N GLY A 4 23.35 -6.80 31.92
CA GLY A 4 23.77 -6.45 30.57
C GLY A 4 24.38 -7.58 29.73
N THR A 5 24.59 -8.78 30.29
CA THR A 5 25.11 -9.94 29.57
C THR A 5 23.99 -10.82 29.02
N LEU A 6 24.12 -11.29 27.77
CA LEU A 6 23.18 -12.24 27.17
C LEU A 6 23.37 -13.62 27.80
N ILE A 7 22.34 -14.09 28.52
CA ILE A 7 22.35 -15.40 29.20
C ILE A 7 21.43 -16.44 28.52
N GLY A 8 20.59 -16.00 27.58
CA GLY A 8 19.66 -16.86 26.87
C GLY A 8 19.05 -16.12 25.69
N GLU A 9 18.92 -16.80 24.55
CA GLU A 9 18.20 -16.32 23.36
C GLU A 9 17.35 -17.45 22.77
N LEU A 10 16.04 -17.18 22.61
CA LEU A 10 15.13 -18.04 21.86
C LEU A 10 14.88 -17.47 20.47
N LYS A 11 14.89 -18.36 19.48
CA LYS A 11 14.66 -17.98 18.10
C LYS A 11 13.91 -19.09 17.37
N ASP A 12 12.86 -18.72 16.64
CA ASP A 12 12.27 -19.61 15.65
C ASP A 12 13.12 -19.56 14.37
N GLU A 13 14.12 -20.43 14.30
CA GLU A 13 14.95 -20.58 13.09
C GLU A 13 14.24 -21.33 11.97
N ARG A 14 13.27 -22.18 12.31
CA ARG A 14 12.56 -23.07 11.37
C ARG A 14 11.34 -22.41 10.74
N ARG A 15 10.88 -21.27 11.27
CA ARG A 15 9.64 -20.57 10.90
C ARG A 15 8.40 -21.46 11.04
N ASN A 16 8.39 -22.33 12.03
CA ASN A 16 7.30 -23.28 12.31
C ASN A 16 6.61 -23.01 13.65
N GLY A 17 6.99 -21.93 14.34
CA GLY A 17 6.49 -21.55 15.66
C GLY A 17 7.31 -22.11 16.82
N GLU A 18 8.20 -23.07 16.61
CA GLU A 18 9.03 -23.63 17.68
C GLU A 18 10.14 -22.66 18.07
N LEU A 19 10.18 -22.25 19.33
CA LEU A 19 11.23 -21.38 19.85
C LEU A 19 12.39 -22.22 20.38
N ILE A 20 13.50 -22.22 19.63
CA ILE A 20 14.71 -22.98 19.95
C ILE A 20 15.69 -22.06 20.67
N GLN A 21 16.33 -22.56 21.73
CA GLN A 21 17.40 -21.83 22.39
C GLN A 21 18.68 -21.88 21.57
N VAL A 22 19.08 -20.73 21.04
CA VAL A 22 20.22 -20.60 20.11
C VAL A 22 21.45 -19.96 20.76
N GLY A 23 21.26 -19.17 21.83
CA GLY A 23 22.34 -18.42 22.46
C GLY A 23 22.23 -18.37 23.99
N PRO A 24 23.35 -18.08 24.69
CA PRO A 24 24.73 -18.06 24.19
C PRO A 24 25.23 -19.48 23.85
N SER A 25 26.26 -19.58 23.00
CA SER A 25 26.82 -20.88 22.57
C SER A 25 27.28 -21.70 23.78
N ALA A 26 26.92 -22.99 23.82
CA ALA A 26 27.17 -23.89 24.94
C ALA A 26 26.43 -23.54 26.25
N SER A 27 25.36 -22.73 26.19
CA SER A 27 24.43 -22.54 27.32
C SER A 27 23.65 -23.82 27.66
N ASN A 28 23.27 -23.94 28.93
CA ASN A 28 22.37 -25.01 29.39
C ASN A 28 21.04 -24.93 28.61
N GLY A 29 20.62 -26.02 27.99
CA GLY A 29 19.43 -26.07 27.14
C GLY A 29 19.59 -25.56 25.70
N SER A 30 20.82 -25.28 25.25
CA SER A 30 21.09 -24.94 23.85
C SER A 30 20.65 -26.07 22.90
N GLY A 31 19.93 -25.70 21.83
CA GLY A 31 19.34 -26.64 20.87
C GLY A 31 17.99 -27.23 21.29
N SER A 32 17.56 -27.02 22.54
CA SER A 32 16.25 -27.45 23.02
C SER A 32 15.16 -26.45 22.64
N ILE A 33 13.94 -26.96 22.47
CA ILE A 33 12.74 -26.15 22.29
C ILE A 33 12.27 -25.69 23.67
N ALA A 34 12.15 -24.38 23.86
CA ALA A 34 11.79 -23.77 25.14
C ALA A 34 10.44 -23.03 25.09
N GLY A 35 9.73 -23.11 23.98
CA GLY A 35 8.43 -22.47 23.80
C GLY A 35 7.86 -22.65 22.40
N ILE A 36 6.64 -22.16 22.22
CA ILE A 36 5.95 -22.12 20.93
C ILE A 36 5.30 -20.74 20.72
N THR A 37 5.34 -20.28 19.48
CA THR A 37 4.72 -19.03 19.01
C THR A 37 3.55 -19.36 18.11
N LEU A 38 2.39 -18.82 18.44
CA LEU A 38 1.19 -18.94 17.63
C LEU A 38 0.97 -17.65 16.86
N TYR A 39 1.43 -17.63 15.60
CA TYR A 39 1.51 -16.44 14.76
C TYR A 39 0.16 -15.75 14.51
N ASN A 40 -0.91 -16.54 14.35
CA ASN A 40 -2.23 -16.00 14.03
C ASN A 40 -2.95 -15.52 15.29
N GLU A 41 -2.68 -16.17 16.41
CA GLU A 41 -3.34 -15.94 17.70
C GLU A 41 -2.63 -14.84 18.52
N GLY A 42 -1.38 -14.52 18.19
CA GLY A 42 -0.65 -13.39 18.78
C GLY A 42 -0.15 -13.63 20.20
N PHE A 43 -0.01 -14.89 20.63
CA PHE A 43 0.58 -15.22 21.92
C PHE A 43 1.76 -16.19 21.80
N ILE A 44 2.64 -16.12 22.81
CA ILE A 44 3.83 -16.95 22.94
C ILE A 44 3.69 -17.74 24.24
N ILE A 45 3.95 -19.04 24.17
CA ILE A 45 3.99 -19.93 25.34
C ILE A 45 5.44 -20.32 25.57
N LEU A 46 5.95 -20.08 26.76
CA LEU A 46 7.30 -20.45 27.17
C LEU A 46 7.24 -21.58 28.19
N THR A 47 8.03 -22.63 27.98
CA THR A 47 8.02 -23.87 28.76
C THR A 47 9.39 -24.25 29.31
N GLY A 48 10.46 -23.58 28.87
CA GLY A 48 11.81 -23.89 29.33
C GLY A 48 12.02 -23.54 30.81
N SER A 49 12.14 -24.56 31.66
CA SER A 49 12.26 -24.42 33.12
C SER A 49 13.68 -24.60 33.67
N TRP A 50 14.67 -24.85 32.80
CA TRP A 50 16.07 -24.98 33.20
C TRP A 50 16.71 -23.63 33.53
N ASP A 51 17.78 -23.70 34.32
CA ASP A 51 18.56 -22.53 34.74
C ASP A 51 19.46 -22.02 33.61
N LEU A 52 19.21 -20.78 33.18
CA LEU A 52 19.96 -20.10 32.12
C LEU A 52 21.32 -19.56 32.59
N SER A 53 21.50 -19.38 33.90
CA SER A 53 22.73 -18.86 34.51
C SER A 53 23.70 -19.97 34.98
N ASN A 54 23.27 -21.23 34.90
CA ASN A 54 24.03 -22.40 35.38
C ASN A 54 24.53 -22.22 36.84
N GLY A 55 23.64 -21.74 37.72
CA GLY A 55 23.88 -21.49 39.14
C GLY A 55 24.55 -20.16 39.46
N SER A 56 24.89 -19.35 38.46
CA SER A 56 25.67 -18.13 38.65
C SER A 56 24.84 -16.91 39.07
N HIS A 57 23.52 -16.96 38.91
CA HIS A 57 22.62 -15.84 39.21
C HIS A 57 21.30 -16.31 39.82
N THR A 58 20.85 -15.63 40.85
CA THR A 58 19.53 -15.86 41.45
C THR A 58 18.88 -14.53 41.80
N GLU A 59 17.61 -14.37 41.45
CA GLU A 59 16.80 -13.19 41.77
C GLU A 59 15.37 -13.61 42.10
N ASP A 60 14.57 -12.67 42.60
CA ASP A 60 13.15 -12.90 42.79
C ASP A 60 12.40 -12.82 41.46
N TYR A 61 12.04 -13.99 40.91
CA TYR A 61 11.26 -14.10 39.69
C TYR A 61 9.80 -14.50 39.93
N THR A 62 9.47 -15.08 41.08
CA THR A 62 8.15 -15.68 41.37
C THR A 62 7.65 -15.40 42.81
N GLY A 63 8.24 -14.44 43.52
CA GLY A 63 8.03 -14.19 44.96
C GLY A 63 9.02 -14.94 45.87
N SER A 64 10.06 -15.55 45.29
CA SER A 64 11.14 -16.24 45.98
C SER A 64 12.40 -16.19 45.11
N ALA A 65 13.58 -16.13 45.75
CA ALA A 65 14.85 -16.17 45.05
C ALA A 65 15.00 -17.51 44.30
N GLY A 66 15.26 -17.43 43.01
CA GLY A 66 15.46 -18.58 42.13
C GLY A 66 16.31 -18.24 40.91
N PRO A 67 16.73 -19.25 40.13
CA PRO A 67 17.49 -19.04 38.91
C PRO A 67 16.62 -18.47 37.77
N PRO A 68 17.20 -17.72 36.83
CA PRO A 68 16.49 -17.30 35.61
C PRO A 68 16.13 -18.51 34.74
N ASN A 69 14.87 -18.58 34.31
CA ASN A 69 14.38 -19.55 33.33
C ASN A 69 13.41 -18.89 32.33
N TRP A 70 13.04 -19.60 31.26
CA TRP A 70 12.16 -19.05 30.22
C TRP A 70 10.72 -18.86 30.68
N VAL A 71 10.25 -19.67 31.64
CA VAL A 71 8.90 -19.52 32.22
C VAL A 71 8.75 -18.19 32.96
N CYS A 72 9.84 -17.66 33.52
CA CYS A 72 9.87 -16.36 34.21
C CYS A 72 10.14 -15.16 33.29
N PHE A 73 10.15 -15.36 31.97
CA PHE A 73 10.40 -14.28 31.01
C PHE A 73 9.35 -13.18 31.15
N GLY A 74 9.81 -11.93 31.30
CA GLY A 74 8.92 -10.78 31.42
C GLY A 74 8.13 -10.72 32.72
N GLN A 75 8.51 -11.45 33.77
CA GLN A 75 7.80 -11.46 35.07
C GLN A 75 7.57 -10.04 35.64
N SER A 76 8.53 -9.14 35.39
CA SER A 76 8.51 -7.76 35.88
C SER A 76 7.45 -6.87 35.21
N ILE A 77 6.79 -7.34 34.14
CA ILE A 77 5.70 -6.62 33.47
C ILE A 77 4.51 -6.41 34.43
N SER A 78 4.31 -7.33 35.38
CA SER A 78 3.26 -7.24 36.40
C SER A 78 3.53 -6.21 37.52
N GLY A 79 4.77 -5.73 37.64
CA GLY A 79 5.19 -4.72 38.61
C GLY A 79 5.24 -5.14 40.09
N SER A 80 4.81 -6.36 40.44
CA SER A 80 4.75 -6.83 41.84
C SER A 80 5.99 -7.61 42.29
N ILE A 81 6.76 -8.15 41.34
CA ILE A 81 7.98 -8.91 41.57
C ILE A 81 9.10 -8.20 40.79
N THR A 82 10.25 -7.98 41.46
CA THR A 82 11.34 -7.17 40.92
C THR A 82 12.62 -7.99 40.75
N ALA A 83 13.09 -8.11 39.51
CA ALA A 83 14.40 -8.68 39.17
C ALA A 83 15.27 -7.56 38.57
N PRO A 84 15.93 -6.72 39.40
CA PRO A 84 16.56 -5.48 38.95
C PRO A 84 17.76 -5.70 38.00
N SER A 85 18.43 -6.84 38.07
CA SER A 85 19.55 -7.17 37.18
C SER A 85 19.06 -7.81 35.88
N SER A 86 17.81 -8.25 35.82
CA SER A 86 17.25 -8.98 34.69
C SER A 86 16.50 -8.08 33.72
N SER A 87 16.84 -8.18 32.44
CA SER A 87 16.12 -7.49 31.37
C SER A 87 15.74 -8.44 30.24
N PHE A 88 14.58 -8.16 29.65
CA PHE A 88 13.93 -9.00 28.64
C PHE A 88 13.75 -8.21 27.35
N LEU A 89 13.94 -8.87 26.21
CA LEU A 89 13.76 -8.30 24.87
C LEU A 89 12.93 -9.28 24.03
N LEU A 90 11.93 -8.76 23.32
CA LEU A 90 11.11 -9.49 22.38
C LEU A 90 11.07 -8.74 21.06
N ASP A 91 11.61 -9.35 20.01
CA ASP A 91 11.60 -8.80 18.64
C ASP A 91 10.79 -9.72 17.72
N PHE A 92 9.89 -9.14 16.93
CA PHE A 92 9.09 -9.88 15.94
C PHE A 92 8.85 -9.05 14.68
N LYS A 93 8.64 -9.74 13.55
CA LYS A 93 8.27 -9.11 12.27
C LYS A 93 6.79 -9.37 11.98
N GLY A 94 5.96 -8.35 12.11
CA GLY A 94 4.55 -8.43 11.73
C GLY A 94 4.37 -8.33 10.21
N THR A 95 3.37 -9.05 9.68
CA THR A 95 2.88 -8.87 8.30
C THR A 95 1.42 -8.44 8.33
N SER A 96 1.09 -7.33 7.67
CA SER A 96 -0.31 -6.92 7.46
C SER A 96 -0.74 -7.31 6.04
N LYS A 97 -1.89 -8.00 5.92
CA LYS A 97 -2.51 -8.31 4.63
C LYS A 97 -3.64 -7.31 4.39
N VAL A 98 -3.43 -6.38 3.46
CA VAL A 98 -4.48 -5.47 2.97
C VAL A 98 -5.08 -6.08 1.71
N PRO A 99 -6.39 -6.37 1.66
CA PRO A 99 -7.02 -6.79 0.43
C PRO A 99 -7.08 -5.62 -0.56
N THR A 100 -6.68 -5.86 -1.81
CA THR A 100 -6.70 -4.84 -2.87
C THR A 100 -7.53 -5.34 -4.05
N LEU A 101 -8.56 -4.59 -4.43
CA LEU A 101 -9.30 -4.78 -5.67
C LEU A 101 -8.55 -4.14 -6.83
N THR A 102 -8.26 -4.91 -7.88
CA THR A 102 -7.65 -4.40 -9.12
C THR A 102 -8.71 -4.31 -10.23
N MET A 103 -8.87 -3.12 -10.82
CA MET A 103 -9.80 -2.86 -11.91
C MET A 103 -9.07 -2.34 -13.14
N PHE A 104 -9.62 -2.61 -14.33
CA PHE A 104 -9.07 -2.15 -15.60
C PHE A 104 -10.11 -1.35 -16.38
N ALA A 105 -9.83 -0.07 -16.62
CA ALA A 105 -10.65 0.79 -17.46
C ALA A 105 -10.01 0.92 -18.84
N HIS A 106 -10.68 0.38 -19.86
CA HIS A 106 -10.18 0.32 -21.23
C HIS A 106 -10.76 1.46 -22.07
N ALA A 107 -9.88 2.28 -22.62
CA ALA A 107 -10.17 3.30 -23.62
C ALA A 107 -9.65 2.83 -24.98
N ARG A 108 -10.44 1.99 -25.66
CA ARG A 108 -10.06 1.34 -26.92
C ARG A 108 -9.83 2.34 -28.06
N ARG A 109 -9.16 1.86 -29.11
CA ARG A 109 -9.02 2.58 -30.39
C ARG A 109 -10.41 3.01 -30.91
N ASN A 110 -10.52 4.22 -31.48
CA ASN A 110 -11.75 4.77 -32.07
C ASN A 110 -12.95 4.88 -31.10
N MET A 111 -12.69 4.99 -29.79
CA MET A 111 -13.69 5.23 -28.74
C MET A 111 -13.28 6.43 -27.88
N LEU A 112 -14.27 7.04 -27.21
CA LEU A 112 -14.09 8.22 -26.35
C LEU A 112 -13.52 9.43 -27.12
N ASN A 113 -14.02 9.58 -28.34
CA ASN A 113 -13.59 10.59 -29.28
C ASN A 113 -14.23 11.95 -28.95
N HIS A 114 -13.68 13.00 -29.55
CA HIS A 114 -14.11 14.37 -29.27
C HIS A 114 -15.64 14.53 -29.42
N SER A 115 -16.24 15.43 -28.64
CA SER A 115 -17.62 15.85 -28.89
C SER A 115 -17.68 16.65 -30.19
N ASN A 116 -18.76 16.46 -30.98
CA ASN A 116 -19.04 17.29 -32.16
C ASN A 116 -19.49 18.72 -31.79
N ASN A 117 -19.52 19.07 -30.50
CA ASN A 117 -19.83 20.43 -30.04
C ASN A 117 -18.59 21.35 -30.23
N PRO A 118 -18.65 22.39 -31.09
CA PRO A 118 -17.52 23.27 -31.37
C PRO A 118 -17.30 24.28 -30.23
N THR A 119 -16.74 23.81 -29.11
CA THR A 119 -16.45 24.65 -27.94
C THR A 119 -15.11 25.40 -28.03
N TYR A 120 -14.30 25.16 -29.08
CA TYR A 120 -13.01 25.81 -29.31
C TYR A 120 -12.89 26.33 -30.76
N LYS A 121 -13.49 27.51 -30.98
CA LYS A 121 -13.46 28.23 -32.26
C LYS A 121 -12.08 28.85 -32.49
N LYS A 122 -11.62 28.93 -33.74
CA LYS A 122 -10.39 29.65 -34.10
C LYS A 122 -10.56 31.15 -33.79
N ALA A 123 -9.56 31.76 -33.16
CA ALA A 123 -9.58 33.18 -32.85
C ALA A 123 -9.64 34.00 -34.15
N GLY A 124 -10.51 35.01 -34.21
CA GLY A 124 -10.71 35.85 -35.40
C GLY A 124 -11.68 35.29 -36.44
N SER A 125 -12.32 34.13 -36.18
CA SER A 125 -13.43 33.68 -37.03
C SER A 125 -14.61 34.66 -36.92
N PRO A 126 -15.17 35.16 -38.05
CA PRO A 126 -16.25 36.13 -38.03
C PRO A 126 -17.54 35.53 -37.45
N THR A 127 -17.94 35.98 -36.26
CA THR A 127 -19.16 35.61 -35.54
C THR A 127 -20.30 36.58 -35.84
N ILE A 128 -20.63 36.79 -37.12
CA ILE A 128 -21.82 37.59 -37.46
C ILE A 128 -23.03 36.65 -37.43
N SER A 129 -23.76 36.68 -36.32
CA SER A 129 -25.13 36.17 -36.24
C SER A 129 -26.07 37.28 -36.69
N SER A 130 -26.71 37.14 -37.84
CA SER A 130 -27.78 38.05 -38.26
C SER A 130 -29.10 37.53 -37.67
N THR A 131 -29.68 38.30 -36.74
CA THR A 131 -31.01 38.05 -36.17
C THR A 131 -31.97 39.10 -36.70
N GLY A 132 -33.10 38.65 -37.26
CA GLY A 132 -34.20 39.49 -37.70
C GLY A 132 -35.56 38.83 -37.42
N SER A 133 -36.66 39.54 -37.70
CA SER A 133 -38.02 39.04 -37.46
C SER A 133 -38.44 37.88 -38.37
N SER A 134 -37.67 37.59 -39.43
CA SER A 134 -38.01 36.62 -40.49
C SER A 134 -37.07 35.41 -40.58
N GLY A 135 -36.12 35.23 -39.65
CA GLY A 135 -35.33 34.00 -39.61
C GLY A 135 -34.02 34.12 -38.85
N TYR A 136 -33.47 32.94 -38.53
CA TYR A 136 -32.14 32.76 -37.97
C TYR A 136 -31.27 32.03 -38.99
N PHE A 137 -30.09 32.57 -39.29
CA PHE A 137 -29.09 31.92 -40.14
C PHE A 137 -27.76 31.81 -39.37
N GLU A 138 -27.37 30.57 -39.04
CA GLU A 138 -26.03 30.28 -38.54
C GLU A 138 -25.09 30.03 -39.72
N ARG A 139 -23.87 30.59 -39.68
CA ARG A 139 -22.83 30.28 -40.69
C ARG A 139 -22.32 28.86 -40.47
N ASP A 140 -22.39 28.06 -41.53
CA ASP A 140 -21.81 26.71 -41.68
C ASP A 140 -20.31 26.64 -41.32
N THR A 141 -19.55 27.68 -41.67
CA THR A 141 -18.07 27.63 -41.70
C THR A 141 -17.40 28.28 -40.50
N ILE A 142 -17.59 27.71 -39.31
CA ILE A 142 -16.79 28.05 -38.12
C ILE A 142 -15.60 27.09 -38.04
N GLU A 143 -14.39 27.61 -38.28
CA GLU A 143 -13.17 26.82 -38.19
C GLU A 143 -12.86 26.43 -36.72
N ILE A 144 -12.62 25.15 -36.51
CA ILE A 144 -12.20 24.60 -35.22
C ILE A 144 -10.70 24.85 -35.04
N LYS A 145 -10.27 25.30 -33.84
CA LYS A 145 -8.85 25.48 -33.56
C LYS A 145 -8.14 24.12 -33.57
N ASN A 146 -7.20 23.93 -34.49
CA ASN A 146 -6.34 22.76 -34.51
C ASN A 146 -5.21 22.90 -33.48
N ILE A 147 -5.00 21.87 -32.66
CA ILE A 147 -3.92 21.78 -31.66
C ILE A 147 -2.86 20.73 -32.03
N VAL A 148 -2.93 20.16 -33.23
CA VAL A 148 -1.92 19.23 -33.75
C VAL A 148 -0.68 20.03 -34.15
N SER A 149 0.47 19.67 -33.57
CA SER A 149 1.77 20.25 -33.93
C SER A 149 2.25 19.68 -35.27
N SER A 150 2.66 20.55 -36.20
CA SER A 150 3.44 20.19 -37.39
C SER A 150 4.91 20.54 -37.18
N SER A 151 5.81 19.76 -37.78
CA SER A 151 7.25 20.05 -37.82
C SER A 151 7.61 21.27 -38.68
N TYR A 152 6.66 21.77 -39.46
CA TYR A 152 6.78 22.93 -40.33
C TYR A 152 5.81 24.02 -39.88
N ASN A 153 6.24 25.28 -40.01
CA ASN A 153 5.42 26.45 -39.66
C ASN A 153 4.26 26.65 -40.66
N ASP A 154 4.45 26.16 -41.90
CA ASP A 154 3.48 26.10 -42.98
C ASP A 154 3.82 24.89 -43.89
N PRO A 155 2.88 24.00 -44.25
CA PRO A 155 1.49 23.93 -43.79
C PRO A 155 1.35 23.44 -42.35
N THR A 156 0.36 24.00 -41.65
CA THR A 156 -0.10 23.47 -40.37
C THR A 156 -0.67 22.07 -40.58
N GLY A 157 -0.34 21.11 -39.71
CA GLY A 157 -0.73 19.71 -39.89
C GLY A 157 -2.25 19.53 -40.03
N SER A 158 -2.69 18.48 -40.74
CA SER A 158 -4.12 18.18 -40.91
C SER A 158 -4.83 18.07 -39.56
N PHE A 159 -6.08 18.55 -39.49
CA PHE A 159 -6.89 18.47 -38.27
C PHE A 159 -7.02 17.01 -37.81
N LYS A 160 -6.67 16.75 -36.55
CA LYS A 160 -6.92 15.46 -35.89
C LYS A 160 -7.73 15.70 -34.62
N LYS A 161 -8.77 14.88 -34.43
CA LYS A 161 -9.56 14.84 -33.20
C LYS A 161 -8.69 14.32 -32.06
N THR A 162 -8.62 15.07 -30.97
CA THR A 162 -7.83 14.71 -29.79
C THR A 162 -8.65 14.96 -28.54
N THR A 163 -8.75 13.95 -27.67
CA THR A 163 -9.42 14.03 -26.36
C THR A 163 -8.36 13.87 -25.27
N TYR A 164 -8.61 14.43 -24.09
CA TYR A 164 -7.80 14.18 -22.90
C TYR A 164 -8.67 13.51 -21.84
N ILE A 165 -8.18 12.39 -21.31
CA ILE A 165 -8.82 11.71 -20.17
C ILE A 165 -8.18 12.29 -18.91
N SER A 166 -8.96 12.98 -18.09
CA SER A 166 -8.53 13.58 -16.83
C SER A 166 -9.07 12.86 -15.60
N GLU A 167 -10.21 12.18 -15.71
CA GLU A 167 -10.90 11.54 -14.59
C GLU A 167 -11.53 10.22 -15.04
N ILE A 168 -11.60 9.25 -14.13
CA ILE A 168 -12.19 7.94 -14.35
C ILE A 168 -13.21 7.69 -13.23
N GLY A 169 -14.49 7.59 -13.59
CA GLY A 169 -15.56 7.24 -12.65
C GLY A 169 -15.68 5.73 -12.46
N ILE A 170 -15.84 5.30 -11.21
CA ILE A 170 -16.09 3.91 -10.80
C ILE A 170 -17.56 3.83 -10.45
N TYR A 171 -18.28 2.88 -11.06
CA TYR A 171 -19.72 2.72 -10.88
C TYR A 171 -20.07 1.33 -10.38
N ASP A 172 -21.17 1.21 -9.64
CA ASP A 172 -21.76 -0.09 -9.30
C ASP A 172 -22.58 -0.68 -10.48
N GLY A 173 -23.12 -1.88 -10.30
CA GLY A 173 -23.97 -2.53 -11.31
C GLY A 173 -25.26 -1.77 -11.65
N ASN A 174 -25.71 -0.88 -10.76
CA ASN A 174 -26.90 -0.03 -10.94
C ASN A 174 -26.56 1.35 -11.52
N LYS A 175 -25.30 1.60 -11.90
CA LYS A 175 -24.77 2.87 -12.40
C LYS A 175 -24.73 4.01 -11.37
N ASN A 176 -24.69 3.70 -10.09
CA ASN A 176 -24.38 4.69 -9.06
C ASN A 176 -22.86 4.93 -9.03
N LEU A 177 -22.45 6.19 -8.88
CA LEU A 177 -21.03 6.56 -8.79
C LEU A 177 -20.49 6.18 -7.41
N LEU A 178 -19.53 5.25 -7.38
CA LEU A 178 -18.83 4.82 -6.17
C LEU A 178 -17.58 5.67 -5.88
N GLY A 179 -16.95 6.22 -6.91
CA GLY A 179 -15.76 7.06 -6.74
C GLY A 179 -15.22 7.62 -8.05
N VAL A 180 -14.34 8.62 -7.97
CA VAL A 180 -13.68 9.26 -9.12
C VAL A 180 -12.17 9.25 -8.92
N ALA A 181 -11.45 8.60 -9.82
CA ALA A 181 -9.99 8.67 -9.88
C ALA A 181 -9.56 9.82 -10.80
N LYS A 182 -8.97 10.87 -10.21
CA LYS A 182 -8.42 12.01 -10.96
C LYS A 182 -6.97 11.77 -11.34
N LEU A 183 -6.62 12.10 -12.57
CA LEU A 183 -5.26 12.03 -13.09
C LEU A 183 -4.58 13.39 -12.92
N ALA A 184 -3.40 13.43 -12.31
CA ALA A 184 -2.64 14.66 -12.13
C ALA A 184 -2.30 15.35 -13.46
N THR A 185 -1.98 14.54 -14.48
CA THR A 185 -1.74 15.00 -15.85
C THR A 185 -2.73 14.29 -16.79
N PRO A 186 -3.64 15.01 -17.45
CA PRO A 186 -4.58 14.41 -18.38
C PRO A 186 -3.87 13.67 -19.52
N VAL A 187 -4.31 12.46 -19.83
CA VAL A 187 -3.66 11.62 -20.83
C VAL A 187 -4.31 11.86 -22.20
N LYS A 188 -3.50 12.24 -23.18
CA LYS A 188 -3.94 12.43 -24.56
C LYS A 188 -4.37 11.10 -25.19
N LYS A 189 -5.62 11.03 -25.61
CA LYS A 189 -6.24 9.96 -26.38
C LYS A 189 -6.45 10.42 -27.83
N THR A 190 -5.88 9.68 -28.76
CA THR A 190 -6.11 9.83 -30.21
C THR A 190 -6.95 8.66 -30.71
N GLU A 191 -7.50 8.79 -31.91
CA GLU A 191 -8.27 7.74 -32.59
C GLU A 191 -7.51 6.42 -32.68
N GLU A 192 -6.19 6.48 -32.88
CA GLU A 192 -5.33 5.32 -33.13
C GLU A 192 -4.80 4.66 -31.85
N ARG A 193 -4.78 5.41 -30.74
CA ARG A 193 -4.16 4.96 -29.50
C ARG A 193 -5.14 4.15 -28.66
N ASP A 194 -4.74 3.00 -28.17
CA ASP A 194 -5.43 2.26 -27.12
C ASP A 194 -4.79 2.58 -25.76
N ILE A 195 -5.59 2.77 -24.71
CA ILE A 195 -5.12 3.10 -23.37
C ILE A 195 -5.90 2.26 -22.36
N THR A 196 -5.19 1.63 -21.44
CA THR A 196 -5.81 0.94 -20.30
C THR A 196 -5.31 1.55 -19.01
N PHE A 197 -6.23 1.95 -18.14
CA PHE A 197 -5.92 2.42 -16.80
C PHE A 197 -6.09 1.26 -15.82
N LYS A 198 -5.04 0.98 -15.05
CA LYS A 198 -5.07 0.04 -13.94
C LYS A 198 -5.37 0.81 -12.67
N LEU A 199 -6.54 0.55 -12.08
CA LEU A 199 -6.94 1.12 -10.80
C LEU A 199 -6.72 0.06 -9.71
N LYS A 200 -6.14 0.47 -8.59
CA LYS A 200 -6.02 -0.35 -7.38
C LYS A 200 -6.79 0.35 -6.27
N LEU A 201 -7.71 -0.37 -5.66
CA LEU A 201 -8.48 0.09 -4.52
C LEU A 201 -8.16 -0.83 -3.35
N ASP A 202 -7.60 -0.27 -2.30
CA ASP A 202 -7.42 -0.98 -1.03
C ASP A 202 -8.78 -1.02 -0.32
N ILE A 203 -9.24 -2.22 0.04
CA ILE A 203 -10.53 -2.51 0.67
C ILE A 203 -10.34 -3.14 2.05
#